data_AF-A0A348PDA9-F1
#
_entry.id   AF-A0A348PDA9-F1
#
_cell.length_a   1.000
_cell.length_b   1.000
_cell.length_c   1.000
_cell.angle_alpha   90.00
_cell.angle_beta   90.00
_cell.angle_gamma   90.00
#
_symmetry.space_group_name_H-M   'P 1'
#
loop_
_entity.id
_entity.type
_entity.pdbx_description
1 polymer ?
#
loop_
_entity_poly.entity_id
_entity_poly.type
_entity_poly.pdbx_seq_one_letter_code
_entity_poly.pdbx_strand_id
1 'polypeptide(L)'
;WALGEFCKLQEAVLASYRGANFRDAQVAIFDFCNATLSSEWFAATKDRLYCDRADGTRRRATQRAMNAVAEGLIRMLAPVLPHTADEAWRALKGADAKSVVFEQHVPITFAGAAGWPAVFAARESAMKALEEAKSQGIENSLDSGLVIP
;
A
#
# COMPACT_ATOMS: atom_id res chain seq x y z
N TRP A 1 -6.33 6.74 3.63
CA TRP A 1 -5.40 7.24 2.62
C TRP A 1 -4.98 6.15 1.65
N ALA A 2 -4.26 5.10 2.09
CA ALA A 2 -3.79 4.04 1.19
C ALA A 2 -4.87 3.44 0.27
N LEU A 3 -6.08 3.16 0.79
CA LEU A 3 -7.20 2.70 -0.04
C LEU A 3 -7.67 3.75 -1.07
N GLY A 4 -7.58 5.04 -0.75
CA GLY A 4 -7.88 6.11 -1.70
C GLY A 4 -6.82 6.23 -2.79
N GLU A 5 -5.53 6.10 -2.45
CA GLU A 5 -4.46 6.02 -3.47
C GLU A 5 -4.60 4.76 -4.32
N PHE A 6 -5.02 3.63 -3.73
CA PHE A 6 -5.31 2.41 -4.47
C PHE A 6 -6.47 2.58 -5.47
N CYS A 7 -7.52 3.34 -5.12
CA CYS A 7 -8.60 3.65 -6.05
C CYS A 7 -8.08 4.44 -7.27
N LYS A 8 -7.21 5.43 -7.05
CA LYS A 8 -6.58 6.19 -8.14
C LYS A 8 -5.70 5.30 -9.02
N LEU A 9 -4.90 4.41 -8.41
CA LEU A 9 -4.11 3.42 -9.15
C LEU A 9 -5.00 2.56 -10.03
N GLN A 10 -6.07 2.02 -9.48
CA GLN A 10 -7.00 1.15 -10.19
C GLN A 10 -7.59 1.85 -11.41
N GLU A 11 -8.02 3.10 -11.28
CA GLU A 11 -8.53 3.89 -12.39
C GLU A 11 -7.47 4.07 -13.49
N ALA A 12 -6.25 4.45 -13.11
CA ALA A 12 -5.15 4.64 -14.04
C ALA A 12 -4.79 3.35 -14.78
N VAL A 13 -4.59 2.24 -14.06
CA VAL A 13 -4.22 0.94 -14.63
C VAL A 13 -5.29 0.40 -15.57
N LEU A 14 -6.56 0.46 -15.18
CA LEU A 14 -7.67 0.00 -16.03
C LEU A 14 -7.81 0.88 -17.28
N ALA A 15 -7.62 2.19 -17.18
CA ALA A 15 -7.59 3.07 -18.33
C ALA A 15 -6.42 2.75 -19.27
N SER A 16 -5.22 2.53 -18.73
CA SER A 16 -4.05 2.12 -19.50
C SER A 16 -4.26 0.79 -20.23
N TYR A 17 -4.83 -0.23 -19.56
CA TYR A 17 -5.14 -1.49 -20.23
C TYR A 17 -6.18 -1.34 -21.33
N ARG A 18 -7.23 -0.54 -21.14
CA ARG A 18 -8.21 -0.24 -22.21
C ARG A 18 -7.59 0.47 -23.42
N GLY A 19 -6.58 1.31 -23.17
CA GLY A 19 -5.81 1.99 -24.20
C GLY A 19 -4.65 1.18 -24.79
N ALA A 20 -4.48 -0.09 -24.40
CA ALA A 20 -3.33 -0.92 -24.75
C ALA A 20 -1.95 -0.34 -24.34
N ASN A 21 -1.93 0.56 -23.36
CA ASN A 21 -0.73 1.20 -22.82
C ASN A 21 -0.15 0.37 -21.66
N PHE A 22 0.33 -0.85 -21.95
CA PHE A 22 0.80 -1.79 -20.94
C PHE A 22 1.99 -1.28 -20.11
N ARG A 23 2.87 -0.48 -20.71
CA ARG A 23 4.00 0.14 -20.01
C ARG A 23 3.52 1.09 -18.91
N ASP A 24 2.53 1.91 -19.21
CA ASP A 24 2.00 2.89 -18.25
C ASP A 24 1.33 2.20 -17.07
N ALA A 25 0.59 1.10 -17.33
CA ALA A 25 0.02 0.26 -16.28
C ALA A 25 1.11 -0.32 -15.36
N GLN A 26 2.19 -0.85 -15.94
CA GLN A 26 3.31 -1.42 -15.17
C GLN A 26 4.03 -0.37 -14.33
N VAL A 27 4.33 0.80 -14.90
CA VAL A 27 4.97 1.91 -14.19
C VAL A 27 4.08 2.38 -13.03
N ALA A 28 2.78 2.57 -13.26
CA ALA A 28 1.85 2.99 -12.22
C ALA A 28 1.80 1.98 -11.05
N ILE A 29 1.76 0.67 -11.35
CA ILE A 29 1.78 -0.38 -10.32
C ILE A 29 3.11 -0.36 -9.56
N PHE A 30 4.24 -0.26 -10.27
CA PHE A 30 5.56 -0.22 -9.67
C PHE A 30 5.74 0.98 -8.74
N ASP A 31 5.36 2.17 -9.18
CA ASP A 31 5.45 3.41 -8.41
C ASP A 31 4.54 3.35 -7.18
N PHE A 32 3.33 2.81 -7.30
CA PHE A 32 2.44 2.60 -6.17
C PHE A 32 3.05 1.65 -5.12
N CYS A 33 3.62 0.53 -5.55
CA CYS A 33 4.27 -0.42 -4.65
C CYS A 33 5.46 0.21 -3.90
N ASN A 34 6.28 1.01 -4.58
CA ASN A 34 7.45 1.64 -3.97
C ASN A 34 7.08 2.85 -3.10
N ALA A 35 6.45 3.86 -3.71
CA ALA A 35 6.20 5.13 -3.06
C ALA A 35 5.03 5.09 -2.07
N THR A 36 3.94 4.38 -2.41
CA THR A 36 2.75 4.36 -1.53
C THR A 36 2.81 3.24 -0.50
N LEU A 37 3.08 2.00 -0.93
CA LEU A 37 3.07 0.86 -0.02
C LEU A 37 4.34 0.80 0.83
N SER A 38 5.50 0.65 0.20
CA SER A 38 6.76 0.38 0.90
C SER A 38 7.23 1.56 1.76
N SER A 39 7.39 2.74 1.14
CA SER A 39 7.92 3.94 1.81
C SER A 39 6.99 4.47 2.91
N GLU A 40 5.68 4.51 2.63
CA GLU A 40 4.73 5.23 3.47
C GLU A 40 3.84 4.30 4.29
N TRP A 41 3.02 3.49 3.63
CA TRP A 41 1.95 2.79 4.33
C TRP A 41 2.46 1.65 5.21
N PHE A 42 3.37 0.82 4.72
CA PHE A 42 3.93 -0.30 5.48
C PHE A 42 4.82 0.21 6.62
N ALA A 43 5.65 1.23 6.38
CA ALA A 43 6.40 1.88 7.46
C ALA A 43 5.47 2.35 8.59
N ALA A 44 4.35 3.01 8.26
CA ALA A 44 3.39 3.52 9.23
C ALA A 44 2.50 2.47 9.92
N THR A 45 2.43 1.23 9.39
CA THR A 45 1.50 0.20 9.90
C THR A 45 2.17 -1.03 10.48
N LYS A 46 3.50 -1.19 10.37
CA LYS A 46 4.27 -2.28 10.98
C LYS A 46 3.97 -2.44 12.47
N ASP A 47 4.04 -1.35 13.24
CA ASP A 47 3.75 -1.37 14.68
C ASP A 47 2.34 -1.88 14.99
N ARG A 48 1.33 -1.45 14.22
CA ARG A 48 -0.06 -1.92 14.36
C ARG A 48 -0.20 -3.42 14.07
N LEU A 49 0.62 -3.97 13.19
CA LEU A 49 0.55 -5.38 12.85
C LEU A 49 1.30 -6.26 13.86
N TYR A 50 2.40 -5.75 14.41
CA TYR A 50 3.30 -6.53 15.26
C TYR A 50 2.96 -6.40 16.75
N CYS A 51 2.54 -5.21 17.19
CA CYS A 51 2.39 -4.88 18.59
C CYS A 51 0.92 -4.89 19.06
N ASP A 52 -0.04 -4.59 18.19
CA ASP A 52 -1.46 -4.64 18.57
C ASP A 52 -1.93 -6.08 18.76
N ARG A 53 -2.87 -6.25 19.71
CA ARG A 53 -3.61 -7.51 19.91
C ARG A 53 -4.19 -8.03 18.60
N ALA A 54 -4.19 -9.36 18.44
CA ALA A 54 -4.71 -10.02 17.24
C ALA A 54 -6.17 -9.68 16.94
N ASP A 55 -7.00 -9.49 17.96
CA ASP A 55 -8.42 -9.10 17.87
C ASP A 55 -8.64 -7.57 17.85
N GLY A 56 -7.57 -6.77 17.94
CA GLY A 56 -7.64 -5.32 18.03
C GLY A 56 -8.25 -4.67 16.78
N THR A 57 -9.16 -3.72 16.99
CA THR A 57 -9.88 -3.02 15.92
C THR A 57 -8.93 -2.36 14.92
N ARG A 58 -7.86 -1.72 15.40
CA ARG A 58 -6.86 -1.02 14.58
C ARG A 58 -6.11 -2.00 13.67
N ARG A 59 -5.60 -3.12 14.22
CA ARG A 59 -4.95 -4.20 13.47
C ARG A 59 -5.86 -4.81 12.42
N ARG A 60 -7.09 -5.19 12.80
CA ARG A 60 -8.07 -5.78 11.88
C ARG A 60 -8.46 -4.84 10.75
N ALA A 61 -8.59 -3.54 11.03
CA ALA A 61 -8.85 -2.54 10.00
C ALA A 61 -7.69 -2.45 8.99
N THR A 62 -6.44 -2.47 9.47
CA THR A 62 -5.26 -2.51 8.61
C THR A 62 -5.21 -3.78 7.75
N GLN A 63 -5.45 -4.94 8.33
CA GLN A 63 -5.46 -6.21 7.60
C GLN A 63 -6.55 -6.26 6.51
N ARG A 64 -7.75 -5.73 6.79
CA ARG A 64 -8.83 -5.63 5.78
C ARG A 64 -8.41 -4.75 4.61
N ALA A 65 -7.82 -3.59 4.89
CA ALA A 65 -7.32 -2.71 3.85
C ALA A 65 -6.19 -3.37 3.03
N MET A 66 -5.23 -4.04 3.69
CA MET A 66 -4.16 -4.77 3.03
C MET A 66 -4.68 -5.92 2.16
N ASN A 67 -5.69 -6.64 2.63
CA ASN A 67 -6.33 -7.71 1.86
C ASN A 67 -6.98 -7.16 0.57
N ALA A 68 -7.70 -6.04 0.66
CA ALA A 68 -8.31 -5.40 -0.51
C ALA A 68 -7.26 -4.93 -1.54
N VAL A 69 -6.17 -4.31 -1.07
CA VAL A 69 -5.06 -3.87 -1.94
C VAL A 69 -4.35 -5.05 -2.56
N ALA A 70 -4.03 -6.10 -1.78
CA ALA A 70 -3.38 -7.30 -2.28
C ALA A 70 -4.24 -7.99 -3.35
N GLU A 71 -5.52 -8.18 -3.08
CA GLU A 71 -6.45 -8.80 -4.03
C GLU A 71 -6.49 -8.04 -5.36
N GLY A 72 -6.65 -6.72 -5.31
CA GLY A 72 -6.74 -5.91 -6.52
C GLY A 72 -5.41 -5.79 -7.27
N LEU A 73 -4.26 -5.73 -6.57
CA LEU A 73 -2.93 -5.78 -7.21
C LEU A 73 -2.70 -7.10 -7.94
N ILE A 74 -3.05 -8.23 -7.32
CA ILE A 74 -2.91 -9.56 -7.94
C ILE A 74 -3.71 -9.63 -9.24
N ARG A 75 -4.97 -9.18 -9.21
CA ARG A 75 -5.83 -9.12 -10.41
C ARG A 75 -5.26 -8.18 -11.47
N MET A 76 -4.74 -7.00 -11.10
CA MET A 76 -4.13 -6.06 -12.04
C MET A 76 -2.80 -6.56 -12.62
N LEU A 77 -2.04 -7.37 -11.90
CA LEU A 77 -0.77 -7.94 -12.38
C LEU A 77 -0.97 -9.17 -13.28
N ALA A 78 -2.10 -9.88 -13.14
CA ALA A 78 -2.38 -11.12 -13.87
C ALA A 78 -2.20 -11.03 -15.40
N PRO A 79 -2.55 -9.94 -16.11
CA PRO A 79 -2.33 -9.81 -17.55
C PRO A 79 -0.86 -9.79 -17.99
N VAL A 80 0.06 -9.47 -17.07
CA VAL A 80 1.51 -9.33 -17.36
C VAL A 80 2.33 -10.44 -16.71
N LEU A 81 1.97 -10.81 -15.48
CA LEU A 81 2.68 -11.81 -14.66
C LEU A 81 1.73 -12.94 -14.24
N PRO A 82 1.14 -13.70 -15.18
CA PRO A 82 0.03 -14.62 -14.89
C PRO A 82 0.41 -15.70 -13.87
N HIS A 83 1.62 -16.27 -13.96
CA HIS A 83 2.06 -17.33 -13.03
C HIS A 83 2.26 -16.80 -11.61
N THR A 84 2.97 -15.68 -11.46
CA THR A 84 3.21 -15.05 -10.16
C THR A 84 1.91 -14.54 -9.54
N ALA A 85 1.02 -13.97 -10.35
CA ALA A 85 -0.30 -13.55 -9.91
C ALA A 85 -1.14 -14.74 -9.45
N ASP A 86 -1.11 -15.88 -10.16
CA ASP A 86 -1.86 -17.08 -9.76
C ASP A 86 -1.35 -17.69 -8.46
N GLU A 87 -0.03 -17.74 -8.27
CA GLU A 87 0.58 -18.18 -7.02
C GLU A 87 0.15 -17.29 -5.84
N ALA A 88 0.27 -15.98 -5.99
CA ALA A 88 -0.16 -15.01 -4.98
C ALA A 88 -1.67 -15.09 -4.71
N TRP A 89 -2.48 -15.32 -5.76
CA TRP A 89 -3.93 -15.49 -5.65
C TRP A 89 -4.31 -16.69 -4.79
N ARG A 90 -3.70 -17.85 -5.04
CA ARG A 90 -3.94 -19.07 -4.26
C ARG A 90 -3.42 -18.94 -2.84
N ALA A 91 -2.29 -18.25 -2.62
CA ALA A 91 -1.83 -17.93 -1.28
C ALA A 91 -2.84 -17.05 -0.51
N LEU A 92 -3.54 -16.14 -1.19
CA LEU A 92 -4.52 -15.24 -0.57
C LEU A 92 -5.90 -15.87 -0.38
N LYS A 93 -6.38 -16.69 -1.33
CA LYS A 93 -7.75 -17.23 -1.37
C LYS A 93 -7.85 -18.70 -0.97
N GLY A 94 -6.73 -19.43 -0.92
CA GLY A 94 -6.65 -20.87 -0.68
C GLY A 94 -6.20 -21.64 -1.92
N ALA A 95 -5.58 -22.80 -1.71
CA ALA A 95 -4.96 -23.61 -2.77
C ALA A 95 -5.94 -24.09 -3.85
N ASP A 96 -7.20 -24.31 -3.46
CA ASP A 96 -8.29 -24.77 -4.34
C ASP A 96 -8.98 -23.63 -5.10
N ALA A 97 -8.52 -22.38 -4.93
CA ALA A 97 -9.08 -21.25 -5.67
C ALA A 97 -8.89 -21.43 -7.18
N LYS A 98 -9.92 -21.06 -7.95
CA LYS A 98 -9.79 -20.96 -9.41
C LYS A 98 -8.71 -19.94 -9.75
N SER A 99 -8.04 -20.19 -10.87
CA SER A 99 -6.94 -19.34 -11.29
C SER A 99 -7.38 -17.90 -11.49
N VAL A 100 -6.54 -16.95 -11.07
CA VAL A 100 -6.81 -15.50 -11.20
C VAL A 100 -7.00 -15.06 -12.66
N VAL A 101 -6.50 -15.82 -13.64
CA VAL A 101 -6.68 -15.49 -15.06
C VAL A 101 -8.14 -15.60 -15.51
N PHE A 102 -8.97 -16.32 -14.77
CA PHE A 102 -10.41 -16.44 -15.02
C PHE A 102 -11.26 -15.46 -14.18
N GLU A 103 -10.59 -14.63 -13.40
CA GLU A 103 -11.19 -13.72 -12.44
C GLU A 103 -11.24 -12.30 -13.02
N GLN A 104 -12.34 -11.59 -12.80
CA GLN A 104 -12.50 -10.21 -13.30
C GLN A 104 -11.96 -9.21 -12.29
N HIS A 105 -11.48 -8.06 -12.75
CA HIS A 105 -11.15 -6.97 -11.82
C HIS A 105 -12.41 -6.44 -11.14
N VAL A 106 -12.44 -6.44 -9.81
CA VAL A 106 -13.55 -5.90 -9.02
C VAL A 106 -13.13 -4.56 -8.44
N PRO A 107 -13.67 -3.44 -8.95
CA PRO A 107 -13.26 -2.13 -8.49
C PRO A 107 -13.74 -1.88 -7.06
N ILE A 108 -12.85 -1.40 -6.21
CA ILE A 108 -13.24 -0.85 -4.90
C ILE A 108 -13.37 0.68 -5.00
N THR A 109 -14.22 1.24 -4.16
CA THR A 109 -14.39 2.69 -4.01
C THR A 109 -14.12 3.07 -2.56
N PHE A 110 -13.23 4.04 -2.36
CA PHE A 110 -12.90 4.54 -1.04
C PHE A 110 -12.48 6.00 -1.11
N ALA A 111 -13.15 6.85 -0.35
CA ALA A 111 -12.76 8.24 -0.21
C ALA A 111 -11.64 8.37 0.84
N GLY A 112 -10.45 8.79 0.41
CA GLY A 112 -9.41 9.19 1.34
C GLY A 112 -9.84 10.43 2.14
N ALA A 113 -9.48 10.48 3.43
CA ALA A 113 -9.70 11.70 4.22
C ALA A 113 -8.91 12.88 3.64
N ALA A 114 -9.45 14.11 3.72
CA ALA A 114 -8.80 15.28 3.13
C ALA A 114 -7.53 15.76 3.89
N GLY A 115 -7.33 15.34 5.14
CA GLY A 115 -6.24 15.85 6.00
C GLY A 115 -4.84 15.28 5.72
N TRP A 116 -4.69 14.32 4.80
CA TRP A 116 -3.41 13.66 4.56
C TRP A 116 -2.28 14.54 4.00
N PRO A 117 -2.52 15.53 3.13
CA PRO A 117 -1.46 16.45 2.72
C PRO A 117 -0.78 17.15 3.89
N ALA A 118 -1.54 17.60 4.90
CA ALA A 118 -0.99 18.20 6.11
C ALA A 118 -0.17 17.19 6.94
N VAL A 119 -0.65 15.94 7.04
CA VAL A 119 0.08 14.84 7.72
C VAL A 119 1.43 14.57 7.06
N PHE A 120 1.48 14.51 5.72
CA PHE A 120 2.74 14.28 5.01
C PHE A 120 3.70 15.46 5.11
N ALA A 121 3.21 16.70 5.06
CA ALA A 121 4.05 17.88 5.26
C ALA A 121 4.66 17.91 6.67
N ALA A 122 3.88 17.56 7.70
CA ALA A 122 4.37 17.42 9.06
C ALA A 122 5.40 16.28 9.18
N ARG A 123 5.15 15.13 8.55
CA ARG A 123 6.09 14.00 8.53
C ARG A 123 7.40 14.35 7.85
N GLU A 124 7.38 15.05 6.72
CA GLU A 124 8.59 15.46 6.01
C GLU A 124 9.46 16.37 6.89
N SER A 125 8.83 17.35 7.55
CA SER A 125 9.49 18.24 8.51
C SER A 125 10.10 17.45 9.68
N ALA A 126 9.35 16.48 10.21
CA ALA A 126 9.80 15.60 11.29
C ALA A 126 10.99 14.72 10.89
N MET A 127 10.93 14.10 9.70
CA MET A 127 12.00 13.25 9.19
C MET A 127 13.29 14.04 8.97
N LYS A 128 13.19 15.28 8.48
CA LYS A 128 14.36 16.15 8.34
C LYS A 128 15.03 16.44 9.69
N ALA A 129 14.24 16.83 10.69
CA ALA A 129 14.75 17.07 12.05
C ALA A 129 15.38 15.80 12.66
N LEU A 130 14.80 14.63 12.37
CA LEU A 130 15.32 13.35 12.83
C LEU A 130 16.68 13.01 12.20
N GLU A 131 16.86 13.24 10.90
CA GLU A 131 18.14 13.03 10.22
C GLU A 131 19.22 14.00 10.74
N GLU A 132 18.86 15.24 11.03
CA GLU A 132 19.77 16.19 11.70
C GLU A 132 20.16 15.68 13.10
N ALA A 133 19.22 15.15 13.88
CA ALA A 133 19.50 14.59 15.20
C ALA A 133 20.35 13.30 15.14
N LYS A 134 20.22 12.48 14.09
CA LYS A 134 21.08 11.31 13.88
C LYS A 134 22.55 11.69 13.74
N SER A 135 22.84 12.81 13.07
CA SER A 135 24.21 13.33 12.98
C SER A 135 24.81 13.73 14.34
N GLN A 136 23.97 13.90 15.36
CA GLN A 136 24.35 14.27 16.73
C GLN A 136 24.40 13.08 17.70
N GLY A 137 24.23 11.84 17.19
CA GLY A 137 24.42 10.61 17.98
C GLY A 137 23.16 9.82 18.30
N ILE A 138 21.99 10.20 17.76
CA ILE A 138 20.80 9.34 17.82
C ILE A 138 20.93 8.22 16.77
N GLU A 139 21.00 6.96 17.18
CA GLU A 139 21.11 5.84 16.25
C GLU A 139 19.74 5.32 15.77
N ASN A 140 18.78 5.21 16.69
CA ASN A 140 17.45 4.69 16.40
C ASN A 140 16.38 5.78 16.54
N SER A 141 15.59 5.93 15.49
CA SER A 141 14.45 6.86 15.43
C SER A 141 13.41 6.61 16.53
N LEU A 142 13.25 5.37 17.00
CA LEU A 142 12.29 5.03 18.07
C LEU A 142 12.73 5.54 19.45
N ASP A 143 13.99 5.89 19.64
CA ASP A 143 14.53 6.43 20.90
C ASP A 143 14.42 7.96 20.95
N SER A 144 13.84 8.57 19.92
CA SER A 144 13.67 10.02 19.82
C SER A 144 12.27 10.47 20.25
N GLY A 145 12.21 11.64 20.88
CA GLY A 145 10.97 12.39 21.11
C GLY A 145 10.87 13.54 20.13
N LEU A 146 9.74 13.67 19.44
CA LEU A 146 9.48 14.79 18.52
C LEU A 146 8.46 15.75 19.14
N VAL A 147 8.79 17.05 19.15
CA VAL A 147 7.86 18.12 19.51
C VAL A 147 7.46 18.84 18.23
N ILE A 148 6.17 18.79 17.89
CA ILE A 148 5.58 19.49 16.75
C ILE A 148 4.96 20.79 17.27
N PRO A 149 5.12 21.94 16.57
CA PRO A 149 4.51 23.22 16.97
C PRO A 149 2.97 23.18 17.02
#